data_AF-A0A974S9T2-F1
#
_entry.id   AF-A0A974S9T2-F1
#
_cell.length_a   1.000
_cell.length_b   1.000
_cell.length_c   1.000
_cell.angle_alpha   90.00
_cell.angle_beta   90.00
_cell.angle_gamma   90.00
#
_symmetry.space_group_name_H-M   'P 1'
#
loop_
_entity.id
_entity.type
_entity.pdbx_description
1 polymer ?
#
loop_
_entity_poly.entity_id
_entity_poly.type
_entity_poly.pdbx_seq_one_letter_code
_entity_poly.pdbx_strand_id
1 'polypeptide(L)'
;MVASDPPPGLARHQNNAVRADLKKSSLAALIDHRPTHLIFDFIDERFDLLAAGDTLVTHSWELEASGYLAQPAFSSARIVPRASTQCDQLWREAALEMATFLQLTPLRDTQIILHASQWAQRYLDRAGQLRDFDPDVMIFDGNVGRLDDHNALLAGYQQRSRR
;
A
#
# COMPACT_ATOMS: atom_id res chain seq x y z
N MET A 1 16.07 21.74 -4.67
CA MET A 1 15.17 21.65 -3.51
C MET A 1 15.98 21.15 -2.33
N VAL A 2 16.04 21.90 -1.23
CA VAL A 2 16.69 21.42 0.01
C VAL A 2 15.81 20.29 0.56
N ALA A 3 16.39 19.11 0.75
CA ALA A 3 15.67 18.01 1.37
C ALA A 3 15.42 18.39 2.83
N SER A 4 14.18 18.76 3.16
CA SER A 4 13.73 18.89 4.54
C SER A 4 14.03 17.58 5.27
N ASP A 5 14.64 17.67 6.45
CA ASP A 5 14.88 16.49 7.27
C ASP A 5 13.55 15.76 7.55
N PRO A 6 13.57 14.41 7.60
CA PRO A 6 12.37 13.66 7.92
C PRO A 6 11.88 14.02 9.33
N PRO A 7 10.57 13.93 9.59
CA PRO A 7 10.04 14.03 10.95
C PRO A 7 10.77 13.06 11.90
N PRO A 8 10.91 13.40 13.20
CA PRO A 8 11.49 12.50 14.19
C PRO A 8 10.84 11.11 14.15
N GLY A 9 11.64 10.05 14.16
CA GLY A 9 11.15 8.67 14.12
C GLY A 9 11.00 8.06 12.72
N LEU A 10 11.14 8.85 11.64
CA LEU A 10 11.11 8.34 10.27
C LEU A 10 12.49 8.33 9.61
N ALA A 11 12.81 7.23 8.94
CA ALA A 11 13.93 7.20 8.00
C ALA A 11 13.61 8.06 6.75
N ARG A 12 14.66 8.52 6.05
CA ARG A 12 14.49 9.35 4.85
C ARG A 12 13.63 8.69 3.77
N HIS A 13 13.79 7.39 3.55
CA HIS A 13 13.02 6.65 2.54
C HIS A 13 11.54 6.51 2.91
N GLN A 14 11.23 6.28 4.18
CA GLN A 14 9.86 6.26 4.71
C GLN A 14 9.16 7.62 4.51
N ASN A 15 9.82 8.70 4.89
CA ASN A 15 9.29 10.05 4.66
C ASN A 15 9.11 10.35 3.16
N ASN A 16 10.04 9.91 2.31
CA ASN A 16 9.90 10.08 0.86
C ASN A 16 8.69 9.31 0.31
N ALA A 17 8.43 8.09 0.79
CA ALA A 17 7.27 7.30 0.39
C ALA A 17 5.96 8.01 0.74
N VAL A 18 5.81 8.49 1.99
CA VAL A 18 4.63 9.25 2.41
C VAL A 18 4.46 10.51 1.56
N ARG A 19 5.52 11.29 1.37
CA ARG A 19 5.44 12.52 0.57
C ARG A 19 5.09 12.24 -0.89
N ALA A 20 5.58 11.14 -1.46
CA ALA A 20 5.27 10.75 -2.82
C ALA A 20 3.80 10.33 -2.96
N ASP A 21 3.25 9.63 -1.97
CA ASP A 21 1.83 9.29 -1.91
C ASP A 21 0.96 10.55 -1.75
N LEU A 22 1.27 11.43 -0.80
CA LEU A 22 0.54 12.69 -0.59
C LEU A 22 0.55 13.60 -1.82
N LYS A 23 1.68 13.67 -2.55
CA LYS A 23 1.84 14.52 -3.74
C LYS A 23 1.49 13.84 -5.04
N LYS A 24 1.18 12.54 -5.02
CA LYS A 24 0.93 11.71 -6.20
C LYS A 24 2.04 11.82 -7.25
N SER A 25 3.29 11.87 -6.80
CA SER A 25 4.46 12.09 -7.68
C SER A 25 5.09 10.81 -8.20
N SER A 26 4.70 9.64 -7.68
CA SER A 26 5.34 8.36 -8.00
C SER A 26 5.24 7.99 -9.47
N LEU A 27 4.11 8.27 -10.13
CA LEU A 27 3.93 7.96 -11.56
C LEU A 27 4.85 8.80 -12.45
N ALA A 28 4.98 10.09 -12.18
CA ALA A 28 5.89 10.96 -12.92
C ALA A 28 7.35 10.50 -12.75
N ALA A 29 7.75 10.17 -11.51
CA ALA A 29 9.08 9.64 -11.23
C ALA A 29 9.35 8.32 -11.96
N LEU A 30 8.35 7.45 -12.08
CA LEU A 30 8.46 6.19 -12.80
C LEU A 30 8.70 6.39 -14.31
N ILE A 31 7.99 7.35 -14.91
CA ILE A 31 8.14 7.72 -16.33
C ILE A 31 9.54 8.27 -16.61
N ASP A 32 10.04 9.13 -15.73
CA ASP A 32 11.37 9.72 -15.87
C ASP A 32 12.47 8.65 -15.70
N HIS A 33 12.25 7.70 -14.79
CA HIS A 33 13.22 6.64 -14.51
C HIS A 33 13.33 5.59 -15.64
N ARG A 34 12.23 5.29 -16.34
CA ARG A 34 12.17 4.28 -17.43
C ARG A 34 12.79 2.94 -17.04
N PRO A 35 12.32 2.29 -15.97
CA PRO A 35 12.87 1.02 -15.55
C PRO A 35 12.64 -0.05 -16.62
N THR A 36 13.55 -1.02 -16.67
CA THR A 36 13.37 -2.22 -17.50
C THR A 36 12.42 -3.22 -16.84
N HIS A 37 12.25 -3.15 -15.52
CA HIS A 37 11.39 -4.03 -14.74
C HIS A 37 10.55 -3.23 -13.75
N LEU A 38 9.27 -3.59 -13.63
CA LEU A 38 8.34 -3.02 -12.66
C LEU A 38 7.79 -4.13 -11.78
N ILE A 39 7.99 -4.02 -10.48
CA ILE A 39 7.47 -4.96 -9.50
C ILE A 39 6.20 -4.36 -8.91
N PHE A 40 5.07 -5.05 -9.06
CA PHE A 40 3.88 -4.80 -8.25
C PHE A 40 3.93 -5.73 -7.06
N ASP A 41 4.12 -5.14 -5.88
CA ASP A 41 4.04 -5.81 -4.59
C ASP A 41 2.76 -5.35 -3.90
N PHE A 42 1.85 -6.28 -3.64
CA PHE A 42 0.57 -5.98 -2.99
C PHE A 42 0.66 -5.99 -1.46
N ILE A 43 1.84 -5.70 -0.91
CA ILE A 43 2.08 -5.75 0.53
C ILE A 43 1.34 -4.63 1.29
N ASP A 44 1.13 -3.49 0.63
CA ASP A 44 0.48 -2.31 1.21
C ASP A 44 -1.05 -2.43 1.21
N GLU A 45 -1.60 -3.42 0.51
CA GLU A 45 -3.01 -3.82 0.53
C GLU A 45 -3.40 -4.48 1.86
N ARG A 46 -2.52 -4.46 2.87
CA ARG A 46 -2.87 -4.62 4.27
C ARG A 46 -3.46 -3.34 4.88
N PHE A 47 -3.05 -2.17 4.43
CA PHE A 47 -3.44 -0.91 5.03
C PHE A 47 -4.80 -0.43 4.54
N ASP A 48 -5.54 0.22 5.43
CA ASP A 48 -6.69 1.02 5.05
C ASP A 48 -6.28 2.22 4.19
N LEU A 49 -7.25 2.85 3.54
CA LEU A 49 -7.05 4.15 2.89
C LEU A 49 -7.64 5.26 3.76
N LEU A 50 -7.07 6.46 3.68
CA LEU A 50 -7.69 7.69 4.14
C LEU A 50 -8.17 8.49 2.93
N ALA A 51 -9.47 8.81 2.91
CA ALA A 51 -10.01 9.79 1.98
C ALA A 51 -9.99 11.17 2.63
N ALA A 52 -9.21 12.10 2.05
CA ALA A 52 -9.08 13.48 2.51
C ALA A 52 -9.34 14.43 1.33
N GLY A 53 -10.43 15.19 1.38
CA GLY A 53 -10.86 16.01 0.25
C GLY A 53 -11.20 15.15 -0.98
N ASP A 54 -10.55 15.45 -2.10
CA ASP A 54 -10.67 14.74 -3.38
C ASP A 54 -9.55 13.70 -3.61
N THR A 55 -8.73 13.43 -2.59
CA THR A 55 -7.62 12.48 -2.69
C THR A 55 -7.77 11.29 -1.74
N LEU A 56 -7.12 10.19 -2.11
CA LEU A 56 -6.96 8.99 -1.31
C LEU A 56 -5.49 8.83 -0.97
N VAL A 57 -5.17 8.48 0.27
CA VAL A 57 -3.79 8.21 0.70
C VAL A 57 -3.76 6.90 1.48
N THR A 58 -2.64 6.19 1.44
CA THR A 58 -2.48 4.97 2.22
C THR A 58 -2.39 5.33 3.70
N HIS A 59 -3.21 4.70 4.55
CA HIS A 59 -3.16 4.89 6.00
C HIS A 59 -2.05 4.02 6.60
N SER A 60 -0.80 4.35 6.27
CA SER A 60 0.37 3.61 6.72
C SER A 60 0.84 4.07 8.11
N TRP A 61 1.65 3.23 8.76
CA TRP A 61 2.36 3.60 9.98
C TRP A 61 3.26 4.83 9.76
N GLU A 62 3.90 4.96 8.60
CA GLU A 62 4.71 6.13 8.28
C GLU A 62 3.89 7.42 8.26
N LEU A 63 2.64 7.36 7.78
CA LEU A 63 1.75 8.52 7.81
C LEU A 63 1.37 8.91 9.25
N GLU A 64 1.07 7.93 10.10
CA GLU A 64 0.83 8.14 11.54
C GLU A 64 2.04 8.78 12.23
N ALA A 65 3.21 8.20 12.05
CA ALA A 65 4.45 8.66 12.68
C ALA A 65 4.96 10.00 12.13
N SER A 66 4.53 10.41 10.93
CA SER A 66 4.99 11.65 10.30
C SER A 66 4.48 12.93 10.97
N GLY A 67 3.38 12.85 11.72
CA GLY A 67 2.64 14.00 12.24
C GLY A 67 1.83 14.77 11.19
N TYR A 68 1.79 14.33 9.93
CA TYR A 68 1.01 15.01 8.88
C TYR A 68 -0.50 14.99 9.14
N LEU A 69 -1.02 13.97 9.84
CA LEU A 69 -2.44 13.87 10.20
C LEU A 69 -2.92 15.01 11.10
N ALA A 70 -2.01 15.71 11.80
CA ALA A 70 -2.36 16.90 12.59
C ALA A 70 -2.61 18.15 11.75
N GLN A 71 -2.35 18.11 10.44
CA GLN A 71 -2.56 19.26 9.56
C GLN A 71 -4.04 19.46 9.23
N PRO A 72 -4.50 20.71 9.00
CA PRO A 72 -5.90 21.01 8.70
C PRO A 72 -6.47 20.24 7.50
N ALA A 73 -5.64 19.89 6.52
CA ALA A 73 -6.04 19.11 5.34
C ALA A 73 -6.62 17.72 5.69
N PHE A 74 -6.25 17.16 6.85
CA PHE A 74 -6.75 15.87 7.34
C PHE A 74 -7.90 15.99 8.34
N SER A 75 -8.34 17.21 8.67
CA SER A 75 -9.40 17.43 9.67
C SER A 75 -10.73 16.74 9.35
N SER A 76 -11.02 16.53 8.07
CA SER A 76 -12.21 15.81 7.58
C SER A 76 -11.87 14.48 6.92
N ALA A 77 -10.68 13.93 7.18
CA ALA A 77 -10.29 12.65 6.60
C ALA A 77 -11.16 11.52 7.15
N ARG A 78 -11.52 10.57 6.28
CA ARG A 78 -12.28 9.37 6.65
C ARG A 78 -11.52 8.12 6.28
N ILE A 79 -11.54 7.13 7.16
CA ILE A 79 -10.99 5.81 6.87
C ILE A 79 -11.91 5.08 5.88
N VAL A 80 -11.31 4.47 4.86
CA VAL A 80 -11.94 3.52 3.95
C VAL A 80 -11.30 2.16 4.24
N PRO A 81 -11.99 1.29 5.01
CA PRO A 81 -11.42 0.03 5.45
C PRO A 81 -11.01 -0.86 4.28
N ARG A 82 -9.85 -1.49 4.37
CA ARG A 82 -9.23 -2.26 3.30
C ARG A 82 -10.10 -3.43 2.85
N ALA A 83 -10.72 -4.12 3.79
CA ALA A 83 -11.62 -5.24 3.56
C ALA A 83 -13.04 -4.81 3.11
N SER A 84 -13.32 -3.51 2.95
CA SER A 84 -14.63 -3.03 2.53
C SER A 84 -14.84 -3.16 1.01
N THR A 85 -16.10 -3.33 0.60
CA THR A 85 -16.51 -3.33 -0.81
C THR A 85 -16.11 -2.03 -1.53
N GLN A 86 -16.20 -0.89 -0.83
CA GLN A 86 -15.79 0.41 -1.39
C GLN A 86 -14.31 0.40 -1.76
N CYS A 87 -13.46 -0.13 -0.88
CA CYS A 87 -12.02 -0.18 -1.12
C CYS A 87 -11.66 -1.16 -2.24
N ASP A 88 -12.34 -2.31 -2.33
CA ASP A 88 -12.20 -3.26 -3.45
C ASP A 88 -12.58 -2.62 -4.81
N GLN A 89 -13.66 -1.83 -4.86
CA GLN A 89 -14.05 -1.10 -6.07
C GLN A 89 -12.95 -0.11 -6.50
N LEU A 90 -12.48 0.72 -5.57
CA LEU A 90 -11.39 1.68 -5.81
C LEU A 90 -10.13 0.97 -6.32
N TRP A 91 -9.76 -0.16 -5.73
CA TRP A 91 -8.59 -0.94 -6.17
C TRP A 91 -8.75 -1.43 -7.61
N ARG A 92 -9.92 -1.97 -7.97
CA ARG A 92 -10.17 -2.48 -9.32
C ARG A 92 -10.14 -1.39 -10.38
N GLU A 93 -10.73 -0.24 -10.08
CA GLU A 93 -10.71 0.94 -10.95
C GLU A 93 -9.26 1.42 -11.14
N ALA A 94 -8.52 1.60 -10.04
CA ALA A 94 -7.12 2.02 -10.08
C ALA A 94 -6.21 1.01 -10.80
N ALA A 95 -6.46 -0.29 -10.67
CA ALA A 95 -5.69 -1.32 -11.38
C ALA A 95 -5.89 -1.23 -12.91
N LEU A 96 -7.10 -0.95 -13.38
CA LEU A 96 -7.40 -0.74 -14.79
C LEU A 96 -6.79 0.58 -15.32
N GLU A 97 -6.88 1.64 -14.52
CA GLU A 97 -6.22 2.91 -14.83
C GLU A 97 -4.70 2.76 -14.91
N MET A 98 -4.09 2.02 -13.98
CA MET A 98 -2.66 1.72 -13.99
C MET A 98 -2.27 0.92 -15.24
N ALA A 99 -3.02 -0.13 -15.59
CA ALA A 99 -2.76 -0.89 -16.82
C ALA A 99 -2.82 0.00 -18.07
N THR A 100 -3.81 0.90 -18.14
CA THR A 100 -3.95 1.88 -19.21
C THR A 100 -2.77 2.86 -19.23
N PHE A 101 -2.37 3.38 -18.07
CA PHE A 101 -1.21 4.24 -17.91
C PHE A 101 0.08 3.58 -18.42
N LEU A 102 0.33 2.31 -18.05
CA LEU A 102 1.51 1.59 -18.52
C LEU A 102 1.50 1.45 -20.05
N GLN A 103 0.36 1.11 -20.64
CA GLN A 103 0.24 0.92 -22.10
C GLN A 103 0.42 2.22 -22.89
N LEU A 104 -0.02 3.35 -22.35
CA LEU A 104 0.01 4.66 -23.02
C LEU A 104 1.29 5.46 -22.79
N THR A 105 2.27 4.90 -22.07
CA THR A 105 3.49 5.58 -21.68
C THR A 105 4.74 4.84 -22.16
N PRO A 106 5.94 5.43 -22.03
CA PRO A 106 7.20 4.73 -22.30
C PRO A 106 7.41 3.44 -21.48
N LEU A 107 6.57 3.19 -20.47
CA LEU A 107 6.65 1.99 -19.63
C LEU A 107 6.03 0.76 -20.28
N ARG A 108 5.37 0.88 -21.43
CA ARG A 108 4.70 -0.24 -22.12
C ARG A 108 5.61 -1.44 -22.39
N ASP A 109 6.91 -1.21 -22.53
CA ASP A 109 7.92 -2.22 -22.84
C ASP A 109 8.62 -2.76 -21.56
N THR A 110 8.17 -2.31 -20.38
CA THR A 110 8.71 -2.73 -19.08
C THR A 110 8.27 -4.15 -18.75
N GLN A 111 9.19 -4.99 -18.28
CA GLN A 111 8.84 -6.31 -17.78
C GLN A 111 8.12 -6.19 -16.44
N ILE A 112 6.86 -6.62 -16.40
CA ILE A 112 6.05 -6.62 -15.19
C ILE A 112 6.31 -7.89 -14.38
N ILE A 113 6.63 -7.71 -13.09
CA ILE A 113 6.74 -8.78 -12.11
C ILE A 113 5.63 -8.57 -11.08
N LEU A 114 4.78 -9.58 -10.92
CA LEU A 114 3.77 -9.60 -9.87
C LEU A 114 4.31 -10.38 -8.68
N HIS A 115 4.53 -9.70 -7.56
CA HIS A 115 4.88 -10.33 -6.31
C HIS A 115 3.60 -10.76 -5.57
N ALA A 116 3.42 -12.07 -5.47
CA ALA A 116 2.30 -12.65 -4.74
C ALA A 116 2.73 -12.95 -3.31
N SER A 117 2.35 -12.08 -2.38
CA SER A 117 2.54 -12.27 -0.95
C SER A 117 1.23 -12.66 -0.26
N GLN A 118 1.33 -13.51 0.75
CA GLN A 118 0.24 -13.84 1.68
C GLN A 118 0.81 -13.85 3.10
N TRP A 119 -0.04 -13.58 4.07
CA TRP A 119 0.32 -13.69 5.47
C TRP A 119 0.45 -15.15 5.87
N ALA A 120 1.53 -15.46 6.58
CA ALA A 120 1.75 -16.80 7.11
C ALA A 120 0.67 -17.13 8.15
N GLN A 121 0.03 -18.28 8.00
CA GLN A 121 -0.96 -18.79 8.97
C GLN A 121 -0.29 -19.55 10.12
N ARG A 122 0.95 -20.00 9.92
CA ARG A 122 1.69 -20.81 10.90
C ARG A 122 3.14 -20.37 11.01
N TYR A 123 3.72 -20.57 12.19
CA TYR A 123 5.13 -20.34 12.47
C TYR A 123 5.73 -21.45 13.32
N LEU A 124 7.06 -21.56 13.31
CA LEU A 124 7.78 -22.38 14.27
C LEU A 124 8.09 -21.53 15.51
N ASP A 125 7.65 -21.99 16.68
CA ASP A 125 8.00 -21.34 17.94
C ASP A 125 9.46 -21.61 18.33
N ARG A 126 9.90 -21.04 19.46
CA ARG A 126 11.28 -21.18 19.94
C ARG A 126 11.69 -22.62 20.25
N ALA A 127 10.72 -23.51 20.49
CA ALA A 127 10.95 -24.94 20.69
C ALA A 127 10.91 -25.74 19.38
N GLY A 128 10.74 -25.06 18.23
CA GLY A 128 10.60 -25.68 16.92
C GLY A 128 9.23 -26.32 16.69
N GLN A 129 8.23 -26.01 17.52
CA GLN A 129 6.88 -26.54 17.34
C GLN A 129 6.08 -25.66 16.37
N LEU A 130 5.31 -26.29 15.48
CA LEU A 130 4.42 -25.58 14.58
C LEU A 130 3.22 -25.04 15.37
N ARG A 131 2.99 -23.73 15.27
CA ARG A 131 1.88 -23.00 15.91
C ARG A 131 1.12 -22.21 14.87
N ASP A 132 -0.18 -22.02 15.08
CA ASP A 132 -0.98 -21.10 14.30
C ASP A 132 -0.76 -19.66 14.82
N PHE A 133 -0.81 -18.67 13.92
CA PHE A 133 -0.91 -17.27 14.32
C PHE A 133 -2.32 -16.95 14.85
N ASP A 134 -2.43 -15.87 15.61
CA ASP A 134 -3.74 -15.31 15.99
C ASP A 134 -4.49 -14.87 14.70
N PRO A 135 -5.79 -15.18 14.56
CA PRO A 135 -6.60 -14.67 13.46
C PRO A 135 -6.62 -13.15 13.35
N ASP A 136 -6.51 -12.44 14.48
CA ASP A 136 -6.44 -11.00 14.56
C ASP A 136 -4.96 -10.58 14.64
N VAL A 137 -4.50 -9.85 13.63
CA VAL A 137 -3.09 -9.45 13.51
C VAL A 137 -2.99 -7.94 13.54
N MET A 138 -2.07 -7.45 14.36
CA MET A 138 -1.74 -6.03 14.41
C MET A 138 -0.98 -5.63 13.15
N ILE A 139 -1.56 -4.72 12.36
CA ILE A 139 -0.91 -4.13 11.18
C ILE A 139 0.02 -3.02 11.62
N PHE A 140 -0.48 -2.17 12.52
CA PHE A 140 0.25 -1.20 13.31
C PHE A 140 -0.58 -0.82 14.55
N ASP A 141 -0.02 0.00 15.44
CA ASP A 141 -0.69 0.37 16.69
C ASP A 141 -2.11 0.93 16.46
N GLY A 142 -3.12 0.24 17.01
CA GLY A 142 -4.52 0.62 16.87
C GLY A 142 -5.21 0.16 15.57
N ASN A 143 -4.49 -0.48 14.64
CA ASN A 143 -5.06 -1.07 13.43
C ASN A 143 -4.87 -2.60 13.45
N VAL A 144 -5.99 -3.31 13.56
CA VAL A 144 -6.04 -4.79 13.60
C VAL A 144 -6.77 -5.27 12.36
N GLY A 145 -6.11 -6.15 11.61
CA GLY A 145 -6.67 -6.84 10.46
C GLY A 145 -6.99 -8.30 10.77
N ARG A 146 -7.95 -8.86 10.04
CA ARG A 146 -8.22 -10.30 10.08
C ARG A 146 -7.38 -11.01 9.03
N LEU A 147 -6.56 -11.97 9.46
CA LEU A 147 -5.61 -12.69 8.61
C LEU A 147 -6.28 -13.29 7.38
N ASP A 148 -7.38 -14.03 7.59
CA ASP A 148 -8.07 -14.73 6.50
C ASP A 148 -8.71 -13.77 5.49
N ASP A 149 -9.23 -12.63 5.97
CA ASP A 149 -9.84 -11.61 5.10
C ASP A 149 -8.79 -10.97 4.19
N HIS A 150 -7.61 -10.63 4.74
CA HIS A 150 -6.49 -10.10 3.95
C HIS A 150 -5.96 -11.15 2.96
N ASN A 151 -5.80 -12.40 3.38
CA ASN A 151 -5.33 -13.45 2.49
C ASN A 151 -6.33 -13.74 1.36
N ALA A 152 -7.64 -13.72 1.64
CA ALA A 152 -8.68 -13.85 0.62
C ALA A 152 -8.65 -12.70 -0.39
N LEU A 153 -8.45 -11.47 0.09
CA LEU A 153 -8.31 -10.27 -0.73
C LEU A 153 -7.07 -10.35 -1.64
N LEU A 154 -5.89 -10.67 -1.08
CA LEU A 154 -4.64 -10.78 -1.84
C LEU A 154 -4.71 -11.90 -2.89
N ALA A 155 -5.30 -13.05 -2.54
CA ALA A 155 -5.55 -14.12 -3.48
C ALA A 155 -6.48 -13.67 -4.63
N GLY A 156 -7.51 -12.88 -4.32
CA GLY A 156 -8.41 -12.29 -5.30
C GLY A 156 -7.70 -11.36 -6.27
N TYR A 157 -6.81 -10.48 -5.77
CA TYR A 157 -6.02 -9.57 -6.60
C TYR A 157 -5.06 -10.32 -7.51
N GLN A 158 -4.31 -11.28 -6.96
CA GLN A 158 -3.41 -12.14 -7.72
C GLN A 158 -4.12 -12.88 -8.86
N GLN A 159 -5.32 -13.42 -8.62
CA GLN A 159 -6.08 -14.12 -9.66
C GLN A 159 -6.52 -13.20 -10.79
N ARG A 160 -6.84 -11.93 -10.49
CA ARG A 160 -7.28 -10.94 -11.48
C ARG A 160 -6.11 -10.43 -12.33
N SER A 161 -4.96 -10.18 -11.71
CA SER A 161 -3.77 -9.65 -12.40
C SER A 161 -3.08 -10.65 -13.34
N ARG A 162 -3.52 -11.92 -13.33
CA ARG A 162 -3.05 -12.97 -14.26
C ARG A 162 -3.89 -13.08 -15.54
N ARG A 163 -5.00 -12.36 -15.65
CA ARG A 163 -5.91 -12.37 -16.81
C ARG A 163 -5.63 -11.19 -17.71
#